data_AF-A0A2V8SF48-F1
#
_entry.id   AF-A0A2V8SF48-F1
#
_cell.length_a   1.000
_cell.length_b   1.000
_cell.length_c   1.000
_cell.angle_alpha   90.00
_cell.angle_beta   90.00
_cell.angle_gamma   90.00
#
_symmetry.space_group_name_H-M   'P 1'
#
loop_
_entity.id
_entity.type
_entity.pdbx_description
1 polymer ?
#
loop_
_entity_poly.entity_id
_entity_poly.type
_entity_poly.pdbx_seq_one_letter_code
_entity_poly.pdbx_strand_id
1 'polypeptide(L)'
;MTNEFDQDFEFDEEFDDELADFEDFSDDDPDVLVRTAVLQKNSMIALLCIKSATAGAAICRVDPRENNPAVQLYDDPTAALEWFTKSLRTSRKNGWTIVYDGLPLQG
;
A
#
# COMPACT_ATOMS: atom_id res chain seq x y z
N MET A 1 -9.45 -28.75 37.81
CA MET A 1 -10.76 -29.22 37.36
C MET A 1 -10.98 -28.55 36.03
N THR A 2 -10.92 -29.32 34.96
CA THR A 2 -11.03 -28.85 33.58
C THR A 2 -12.52 -28.58 33.30
N ASN A 3 -12.82 -27.44 32.69
CA ASN A 3 -14.17 -27.11 32.21
C ASN A 3 -14.42 -27.90 30.92
N GLU A 4 -15.51 -28.64 30.87
CA GLU A 4 -16.07 -29.18 29.62
C GLU A 4 -17.49 -28.61 29.47
N PHE A 5 -17.62 -27.69 28.54
CA PHE A 5 -18.87 -27.15 28.04
C PHE A 5 -19.13 -27.90 26.72
N ASP A 6 -19.89 -28.99 26.77
CA ASP A 6 -20.37 -29.68 25.57
C ASP A 6 -21.53 -28.88 24.96
N GLN A 7 -21.26 -28.28 23.81
CA GLN A 7 -22.29 -27.90 22.84
C GLN A 7 -21.91 -28.55 21.51
N ASP A 8 -22.45 -29.74 21.28
CA ASP A 8 -22.44 -30.41 19.98
C ASP A 8 -23.27 -29.56 18.99
N PHE A 9 -22.58 -28.70 18.25
CA PHE A 9 -23.06 -28.18 16.98
C PHE A 9 -22.72 -29.22 15.92
N GLU A 10 -23.68 -30.05 15.54
CA GLU A 10 -23.61 -30.81 14.29
C GLU A 10 -23.66 -29.80 13.13
N PHE A 11 -22.49 -29.40 12.65
CA PHE A 11 -22.33 -28.74 11.36
C PHE A 11 -22.56 -29.80 10.29
N ASP A 12 -23.61 -29.62 9.47
CA ASP A 12 -23.79 -30.42 8.26
C ASP A 12 -22.54 -30.26 7.38
N GLU A 13 -21.96 -31.37 6.92
CA GLU A 13 -20.79 -31.42 6.01
C GLU A 13 -21.01 -30.60 4.72
N GLU A 14 -22.25 -30.24 4.39
CA GLU A 14 -22.61 -29.40 3.25
C GLU A 14 -22.32 -27.90 3.48
N PHE A 15 -22.21 -27.46 4.73
CA PHE A 15 -21.79 -26.09 5.09
C PHE A 15 -20.27 -25.92 5.08
N ASP A 16 -19.52 -27.02 5.22
CA ASP A 16 -18.05 -27.04 5.23
C ASP A 16 -17.49 -26.80 3.82
N ASP A 17 -18.16 -27.32 2.78
CA ASP A 17 -17.77 -27.10 1.38
C ASP A 17 -18.02 -25.65 0.91
N GLU A 18 -19.08 -24.97 1.39
CA GLU A 18 -19.30 -23.53 1.10
C GLU A 18 -18.37 -22.61 1.91
N LEU A 19 -17.91 -23.05 3.11
CA LEU A 19 -16.92 -22.32 3.90
C LEU A 19 -15.51 -22.50 3.34
N ALA A 20 -15.19 -23.67 2.77
CA ALA A 20 -13.92 -23.94 2.10
C ALA A 20 -13.68 -23.04 0.88
N ASP A 21 -14.73 -22.67 0.15
CA ASP A 21 -14.67 -21.65 -0.93
C ASP A 21 -14.58 -20.21 -0.40
N PHE A 22 -14.85 -19.98 0.90
CA PHE A 22 -14.69 -18.69 1.58
C PHE A 22 -13.34 -18.55 2.31
N GLU A 23 -12.66 -19.66 2.62
CA GLU A 23 -11.34 -19.67 3.27
C GLU A 23 -10.17 -19.41 2.30
N ASP A 24 -10.41 -19.35 0.98
CA ASP A 24 -9.39 -18.92 -0.01
C ASP A 24 -9.33 -17.38 -0.19
N PHE A 25 -10.10 -16.61 0.60
CA PHE A 25 -9.80 -15.19 0.80
C PHE A 25 -8.72 -15.03 1.86
N SER A 26 -7.53 -15.56 1.57
CA SER A 26 -6.33 -15.13 2.29
C SER A 26 -6.13 -13.63 2.02
N ASP A 27 -6.08 -12.81 3.07
CA ASP A 27 -5.70 -11.38 3.04
C ASP A 27 -4.23 -11.15 2.58
N ASP A 28 -3.59 -12.17 2.00
CA ASP A 28 -2.24 -12.17 1.45
C ASP A 28 -2.28 -12.12 -0.08
N ASP A 29 -2.99 -11.13 -0.64
CA ASP A 29 -2.68 -10.65 -1.98
C ASP A 29 -1.45 -9.72 -1.87
N PRO A 30 -0.21 -10.15 -2.22
CA PRO A 30 0.92 -9.23 -2.37
C PRO A 30 0.76 -8.24 -3.55
N ASP A 31 -0.38 -8.22 -4.23
CA ASP A 31 -0.40 -7.95 -5.66
C ASP A 31 -0.53 -6.48 -6.06
N VAL A 32 -1.03 -5.58 -5.20
CA VAL A 32 -1.17 -4.15 -5.55
C VAL A 32 -0.97 -3.24 -4.33
N LEU A 33 0.20 -2.63 -4.22
CA LEU A 33 0.47 -1.54 -3.27
C LEU A 33 0.08 -0.21 -3.91
N VAL A 34 -0.78 0.57 -3.25
CA VAL A 34 -0.99 1.98 -3.62
C VAL A 34 -0.76 2.87 -2.42
N ARG A 35 0.14 3.85 -2.56
CA ARG A 35 0.49 4.77 -1.48
C ARG A 35 0.78 6.16 -2.01
N THR A 36 0.32 7.16 -1.27
CA THR A 36 0.46 8.57 -1.59
C THR A 36 1.08 9.29 -0.41
N ALA A 37 2.08 10.12 -0.69
CA ALA A 37 2.68 11.03 0.27
C ALA A 37 2.57 12.46 -0.25
N VAL A 38 2.15 13.36 0.64
CA VAL A 38 2.16 14.80 0.41
C VAL A 38 3.29 15.40 1.22
N LEU A 39 4.14 16.17 0.55
CA LEU A 39 5.28 16.83 1.14
C LEU A 39 5.10 18.34 1.08
N GLN A 40 5.51 19.04 2.13
CA GLN A 40 5.48 20.49 2.23
C GLN A 40 6.86 21.04 2.55
N LYS A 41 7.24 22.12 1.88
CA LYS A 41 8.43 22.91 2.21
C LYS A 41 8.16 24.38 1.92
N ASN A 42 8.25 25.23 2.94
CA ASN A 42 7.85 26.63 2.83
C ASN A 42 6.39 26.73 2.30
N SER A 43 6.17 27.52 1.25
CA SER A 43 4.88 27.65 0.56
C SER A 43 4.69 26.65 -0.60
N MET A 44 5.53 25.62 -0.70
CA MET A 44 5.47 24.61 -1.76
C MET A 44 4.86 23.31 -1.26
N ILE A 45 4.06 22.67 -2.12
CA ILE A 45 3.48 21.34 -1.92
C ILE A 45 3.96 20.43 -3.05
N ALA A 46 4.46 19.25 -2.70
CA ALA A 46 4.86 18.21 -3.64
C ALA A 46 4.09 16.92 -3.36
N LEU A 47 3.91 16.11 -4.40
CA LEU A 47 3.28 14.79 -4.33
C LEU A 47 4.30 13.72 -4.69
N LEU A 48 4.31 12.63 -3.95
CA LEU A 48 4.98 11.40 -4.32
C LEU A 48 4.01 10.25 -4.13
N CYS A 49 3.76 9.46 -5.17
CA CYS A 49 2.95 8.26 -5.06
C CYS A 49 3.62 7.06 -5.70
N ILE A 50 3.24 5.88 -5.23
CA ILE A 50 3.62 4.59 -5.79
C ILE A 50 2.36 3.77 -6.04
N LYS A 51 2.33 3.09 -7.18
CA LYS A 51 1.39 2.02 -7.50
C LYS A 51 2.21 0.80 -7.95
N SER A 52 2.05 -0.34 -7.29
CA SER A 52 2.57 -1.62 -7.78
C SER A 52 1.46 -2.51 -8.32
N ALA A 53 1.88 -3.50 -9.10
CA ALA A 53 1.14 -4.63 -9.61
C ALA A 53 2.09 -5.86 -9.59
N THR A 54 1.57 -7.05 -9.82
CA THR A 54 2.38 -8.28 -9.99
C THR A 54 3.51 -8.15 -11.01
N ALA A 55 3.26 -7.41 -12.10
CA ALA A 55 4.19 -7.27 -13.22
C ALA A 55 5.15 -6.09 -13.10
N GLY A 56 5.06 -5.26 -12.05
CA GLY A 56 5.92 -4.09 -11.90
C GLY A 56 5.28 -2.96 -11.09
N ALA A 57 5.92 -1.80 -11.10
CA ALA A 57 5.46 -0.64 -10.34
C ALA A 57 5.78 0.68 -11.01
N ALA A 58 5.06 1.73 -10.61
CA ALA A 58 5.29 3.09 -11.04
C ALA A 58 5.38 4.01 -9.82
N ILE A 59 6.40 4.87 -9.82
CA ILE A 59 6.49 6.01 -8.90
C ILE A 59 6.17 7.27 -9.70
N CYS A 60 5.18 8.04 -9.26
CA CYS A 60 4.86 9.34 -9.84
C CYS A 60 5.22 10.44 -8.84
N ARG A 61 5.85 11.50 -9.34
CA ARG A 61 6.20 12.69 -8.54
C ARG A 61 5.68 13.94 -9.21
N VAL A 62 5.13 14.83 -8.39
CA VAL A 62 4.79 16.21 -8.78
C VAL A 62 5.61 17.11 -7.88
N ASP A 63 6.63 17.75 -8.46
CA ASP A 63 7.48 18.71 -7.76
C ASP A 63 7.14 20.11 -8.29
N PRO A 64 6.74 21.06 -7.44
CA PRO A 64 6.36 22.41 -7.88
C PRO A 64 7.52 23.22 -8.47
N ARG A 65 8.76 22.71 -8.38
CA ARG A 65 9.96 23.30 -8.99
C ARG A 65 10.17 22.82 -10.44
N GLU A 66 9.46 21.78 -10.85
CA GLU A 66 9.53 21.19 -12.19
C GLU A 66 8.26 21.53 -12.97
N ASN A 67 8.38 21.74 -14.28
CA ASN A 67 7.23 22.16 -15.11
C ASN A 67 6.22 21.03 -15.33
N ASN A 68 6.64 19.77 -15.25
CA ASN A 68 5.82 18.61 -15.55
C ASN A 68 5.97 17.54 -14.47
N PRO A 69 4.92 16.75 -14.20
CA PRO A 69 5.04 15.51 -13.44
C PRO A 69 6.06 14.57 -14.07
N ALA A 70 6.73 13.77 -13.22
CA ALA A 70 7.62 12.72 -13.68
C ALA A 70 7.13 11.37 -13.18
N VAL A 71 7.22 10.36 -14.05
CA VAL A 71 6.86 8.98 -13.77
C VAL A 71 8.07 8.11 -14.02
N GLN A 72 8.37 7.21 -13.08
CA GLN A 72 9.41 6.22 -13.21
C GLN A 72 8.79 4.83 -13.08
N LEU A 73 8.99 3.99 -14.09
CA LEU A 73 8.55 2.60 -14.11
C LEU A 73 9.66 1.69 -13.58
N TYR A 74 9.23 0.60 -12.95
CA TYR A 74 10.08 -0.42 -12.38
C TYR A 74 9.49 -1.78 -12.76
N ASP A 75 10.36 -2.70 -13.17
CA ASP A 75 9.96 -4.09 -13.43
C ASP A 75 9.80 -4.88 -12.12
N ASP A 76 10.49 -4.47 -11.06
CA ASP A 76 10.41 -5.06 -9.72
C ASP A 76 9.63 -4.14 -8.75
N PRO A 77 8.45 -4.58 -8.27
CA PRO A 77 7.68 -3.88 -7.24
C PRO A 77 8.44 -3.61 -5.95
N THR A 78 9.28 -4.55 -5.51
CA THR A 78 10.03 -4.42 -4.25
C THR A 78 11.07 -3.32 -4.37
N ALA A 79 11.85 -3.31 -5.45
CA ALA A 79 12.78 -2.22 -5.73
C ALA A 79 12.08 -0.85 -5.80
N ALA A 80 10.90 -0.77 -6.41
CA ALA A 80 10.13 0.48 -6.44
C ALA A 80 9.75 0.97 -5.04
N LEU A 81 9.30 0.06 -4.16
CA LEU A 81 8.96 0.40 -2.78
C LEU A 81 10.19 0.89 -1.98
N GLU A 82 11.35 0.25 -2.18
CA GLU A 82 12.60 0.70 -1.58
C GLU A 82 12.99 2.11 -2.05
N TRP A 83 12.87 2.38 -3.35
CA TRP A 83 13.14 3.70 -3.93
C TRP A 83 12.15 4.76 -3.47
N PHE A 84 10.87 4.41 -3.35
CA PHE A 84 9.84 5.30 -2.79
C PHE A 84 10.20 5.68 -1.35
N THR A 85 10.51 4.70 -0.50
CA THR A 85 10.91 4.90 0.90
C THR A 85 12.19 5.73 1.01
N LYS A 86 13.18 5.45 0.16
CA LYS A 86 14.44 6.22 0.09
C LYS A 86 14.19 7.66 -0.35
N SER A 87 13.24 7.89 -1.26
CA SER A 87 12.86 9.22 -1.74
C SER A 87 12.19 10.02 -0.62
N LEU A 88 11.31 9.42 0.18
CA LEU A 88 10.73 10.06 1.36
C LEU A 88 11.80 10.43 2.39
N ARG A 89 12.71 9.50 2.70
CA ARG A 89 13.82 9.75 3.65
C ARG A 89 14.73 10.86 3.15
N THR A 90 15.05 10.87 1.87
CA THR A 90 15.89 11.91 1.25
C THR A 90 15.18 13.26 1.25
N SER A 91 13.89 13.28 0.98
CA SER A 91 13.07 14.51 1.03
C SER A 91 13.06 15.12 2.44
N ARG A 92 12.87 14.30 3.48
CA ARG A 92 12.99 14.74 4.89
C ARG A 92 14.37 15.34 5.19
N LYS A 93 15.46 14.66 4.78
CA LYS A 93 16.82 15.19 4.94
C LYS A 93 17.03 16.52 4.22
N ASN A 94 16.34 16.73 3.09
CA ASN A 94 16.39 17.96 2.32
C ASN A 94 15.40 19.05 2.81
N GLY A 95 14.82 18.87 4.00
CA GLY A 95 13.96 19.87 4.65
C GLY A 95 12.51 19.88 4.16
N TRP A 96 12.04 18.80 3.53
CA TRP A 96 10.61 18.61 3.28
C TRP A 96 9.94 17.94 4.48
N THR A 97 8.79 18.45 4.88
CA THR A 97 7.92 17.83 5.88
C THR A 97 6.92 16.93 5.18
N ILE A 98 6.75 15.69 5.64
CA ILE A 98 5.70 14.80 5.12
C ILE A 98 4.43 15.08 5.93
N VAL A 99 3.42 15.65 5.29
CA VAL A 99 2.16 16.05 5.92
C VAL A 99 1.05 15.01 5.75
N TYR A 100 1.21 14.12 4.76
CA TYR A 100 0.37 12.96 4.55
C TYR A 100 1.22 11.81 4.02
N ASP A 101 0.93 10.59 4.46
CA ASP A 101 1.55 9.36 4.00
C ASP A 101 0.60 8.18 4.23
N GLY A 102 -0.09 7.74 3.19
CA GLY A 102 -1.17 6.76 3.32
C GLY A 102 -1.81 6.37 1.99
N LEU A 103 -3.07 5.97 2.04
CA LEU A 103 -3.86 5.57 0.87
C LEU A 103 -4.06 6.74 -0.13
N PRO A 104 -4.49 6.49 -1.37
CA PRO A 104 -4.84 7.56 -2.31
C PRO A 104 -5.86 8.55 -1.74
N LEU A 105 -5.60 9.84 -1.93
CA LEU A 105 -6.55 10.89 -1.57
C LEU A 105 -7.71 10.92 -2.57
N GLN A 106 -8.93 11.01 -2.05
CA GLN A 106 -10.17 11.12 -2.83
C GLN A 106 -10.89 12.41 -2.41
N GLY A 107 -11.44 13.15 -3.37
CA GLY A 107 -12.12 14.42 -3.12
C GLY A 107 -12.76 14.99 -4.38
#